data_AF-A0A7R9WDJ9-F1
#
_entry.id   AF-A0A7R9WDJ9-F1
#
_cell.length_a   1.000
_cell.length_b   1.000
_cell.length_c   1.000
_cell.angle_alpha   90.00
_cell.angle_beta   90.00
_cell.angle_gamma   90.00
#
_symmetry.space_group_name_H-M   'P 1'
#
loop_
_entity.id
_entity.type
_entity.pdbx_description
1 polymer ?
#
loop_
_entity_poly.entity_id
_entity_poly.type
_entity_poly.pdbx_seq_one_letter_code
_entity_poly.pdbx_strand_id
1 'polypeptide(L)'
;ARLREAEAEFLVLARYDEVVERPPSPKECLASMYEILALKNERAKLLGYASYADWSLEPTMAGNVGAVRALHGAIADRVLPEINEELLAEYDRIDAEIGDLREYFPLENVLEGTFALTRTLFGITVEEEAGDGAANGWHRDVRLFHVYDKGSGDLLGSFYLDPFRRRGSKRAGNFAMPLMFRNKHDNIKPLVALSLSVVPPAWDTDPAHLTFDDVESLLHEFGHVLQFLLADVERGSLSGDQRLPHDASEFVSQFMEYWLYEDDVLPQFSRGPNNGQPPLPPDTVRKLQERRVLQKKIDLCRHLFRSEL
;
A
#
# COMPACT_ATOMS: atom_id res chain seq x y z
N ALA A 1 -15.81 -14.30 -18.75
CA ALA A 1 -15.87 -13.16 -19.69
C ALA A 1 -15.48 -11.87 -18.96
N ARG A 2 -16.25 -11.44 -17.94
CA ARG A 2 -15.93 -10.26 -17.11
C ARG A 2 -14.56 -10.29 -16.40
N LEU A 3 -14.13 -11.44 -15.87
CA LEU A 3 -12.77 -11.61 -15.32
C LEU A 3 -11.68 -11.30 -16.36
N ARG A 4 -11.81 -11.86 -17.57
CA ARG A 4 -10.88 -11.61 -18.69
C ARG A 4 -10.89 -10.15 -19.16
N GLU A 5 -12.02 -9.47 -19.03
CA GLU A 5 -12.16 -8.04 -19.36
C GLU A 5 -11.47 -7.16 -18.31
N ALA A 6 -11.65 -7.47 -17.01
CA ALA A 6 -10.97 -6.79 -15.92
C ALA A 6 -9.45 -7.05 -15.91
N GLU A 7 -9.02 -8.27 -16.25
CA GLU A 7 -7.60 -8.60 -16.49
C GLU A 7 -7.00 -7.75 -17.62
N ALA A 8 -7.76 -7.50 -18.69
CA ALA A 8 -7.32 -6.66 -19.80
C ALA A 8 -7.19 -5.17 -19.39
N GLU A 9 -8.10 -4.65 -18.57
CA GLU A 9 -8.01 -3.29 -18.02
C GLU A 9 -6.79 -3.13 -17.10
N PHE A 10 -6.53 -4.12 -16.22
CA PHE A 10 -5.32 -4.14 -15.39
C PHE A 10 -4.05 -4.14 -16.23
N LEU A 11 -4.00 -4.97 -17.29
CA LEU A 11 -2.86 -5.06 -18.19
C LEU A 11 -2.49 -3.72 -18.83
N VAL A 12 -3.47 -2.90 -19.20
CA VAL A 12 -3.22 -1.56 -19.75
C VAL A 12 -2.57 -0.64 -18.71
N LEU A 13 -3.03 -0.70 -17.45
CA LEU A 13 -2.50 0.10 -16.35
C LEU A 13 -1.13 -0.39 -15.86
N ALA A 14 -0.90 -1.70 -15.87
CA ALA A 14 0.38 -2.31 -15.51
C ALA A 14 1.47 -2.05 -16.56
N ARG A 15 1.08 -1.93 -17.83
CA ARG A 15 1.97 -1.56 -18.97
C ARG A 15 2.15 -0.06 -19.14
N TYR A 16 1.66 0.80 -18.25
CA TYR A 16 1.79 2.25 -18.42
C TYR A 16 3.26 2.71 -18.57
N ASP A 17 4.22 1.90 -18.09
CA ASP A 17 5.66 2.14 -18.29
C ASP A 17 6.25 1.55 -19.60
N GLU A 18 5.53 0.73 -20.38
CA GLU A 18 6.01 0.17 -21.67
C GLU A 18 6.27 1.27 -22.73
N VAL A 19 5.72 2.47 -22.55
CA VAL A 19 5.79 3.56 -23.55
C VAL A 19 6.94 4.54 -23.28
N VAL A 20 7.61 4.45 -22.13
CA VAL A 20 8.58 5.47 -21.73
C VAL A 20 9.94 4.84 -21.45
N GLU A 21 10.69 4.54 -22.53
CA GLU A 21 12.09 4.04 -22.46
C GLU A 21 13.01 4.92 -21.60
N ARG A 22 12.66 6.20 -21.44
CA ARG A 22 13.31 7.15 -20.55
C ARG A 22 12.25 8.01 -19.84
N PRO A 23 12.10 7.92 -18.50
CA PRO A 23 11.20 8.82 -17.79
C PRO A 23 11.57 10.28 -18.07
N PRO A 24 10.60 11.17 -18.30
CA PRO A 24 10.87 12.56 -18.58
C PRO A 24 11.67 13.18 -17.44
N SER A 25 12.70 13.94 -17.78
CA SER A 25 13.48 14.71 -16.80
C SER A 25 12.60 15.75 -16.12
N PRO A 26 12.96 16.22 -14.91
CA PRO A 26 12.21 17.29 -14.24
C PRO A 26 11.97 18.49 -15.15
N LYS A 27 12.96 18.88 -15.96
CA LYS A 27 12.86 19.99 -16.92
C LYS A 27 11.83 19.73 -18.04
N GLU A 28 11.73 18.49 -18.51
CA GLU A 28 10.74 18.08 -19.51
C GLU A 28 9.31 18.06 -18.93
N CYS A 29 9.18 17.73 -17.64
CA CYS A 29 7.89 17.78 -16.93
C CYS A 29 7.41 19.21 -16.64
N LEU A 30 8.31 20.21 -16.51
CA LEU A 30 7.95 21.57 -16.09
C LEU A 30 6.86 22.20 -16.96
N ALA A 31 6.98 22.07 -18.29
CA ALA A 31 5.99 22.65 -19.20
C ALA A 31 4.59 22.07 -18.95
N SER A 32 4.49 20.74 -18.88
CA SER A 32 3.23 20.04 -18.58
C SER A 32 2.70 20.38 -17.20
N MET A 33 3.58 20.54 -16.19
CA MET A 33 3.17 20.94 -14.84
C MET A 33 2.52 22.34 -14.84
N TYR A 34 3.13 23.33 -15.50
CA TYR A 34 2.55 24.67 -15.60
C TYR A 34 1.20 24.66 -16.32
N GLU A 35 1.08 23.88 -17.40
CA GLU A 35 -0.18 23.72 -18.10
C GLU A 35 -1.26 23.08 -17.22
N ILE A 36 -0.93 21.99 -16.50
CA ILE A 36 -1.83 21.35 -15.55
C ILE A 36 -2.28 22.34 -14.47
N LEU A 37 -1.38 23.14 -13.92
CA LEU A 37 -1.71 24.14 -12.89
C LEU A 37 -2.63 25.25 -13.44
N ALA A 38 -2.36 25.72 -14.67
CA ALA A 38 -3.21 26.71 -15.33
C ALA A 38 -4.63 26.16 -15.56
N LEU A 39 -4.74 24.93 -16.08
CA LEU A 39 -6.02 24.25 -16.32
C LEU A 39 -6.78 23.95 -15.03
N LYS A 40 -6.08 23.53 -13.97
CA LYS A 40 -6.67 23.33 -12.63
C LYS A 40 -7.28 24.63 -12.09
N ASN A 41 -6.55 25.74 -12.22
CA ASN A 41 -7.04 27.06 -11.79
C ASN A 41 -8.22 27.55 -12.63
N GLU A 42 -8.17 27.36 -13.96
CA GLU A 42 -9.29 27.68 -14.85
C GLU A 42 -10.54 26.88 -14.48
N ARG A 43 -10.40 25.55 -14.28
CA ARG A 43 -11.49 24.67 -13.84
C ARG A 43 -12.13 25.17 -12.55
N ALA A 44 -11.32 25.50 -11.54
CA ALA A 44 -11.83 25.98 -10.25
C ALA A 44 -12.66 27.26 -10.41
N LYS A 45 -12.16 28.23 -11.18
CA LYS A 45 -12.86 29.49 -11.47
C LYS A 45 -14.16 29.28 -12.22
N LEU A 46 -14.17 28.41 -13.23
CA LEU A 46 -15.38 28.07 -13.99
C LEU A 46 -16.47 27.46 -13.10
N LEU A 47 -16.07 26.71 -12.07
CA LEU A 47 -16.97 26.11 -11.10
C LEU A 47 -17.33 27.06 -9.93
N GLY A 48 -16.81 28.29 -9.91
CA GLY A 48 -17.12 29.31 -8.91
C GLY A 48 -16.25 29.28 -7.64
N TYR A 49 -15.17 28.51 -7.63
CA TYR A 49 -14.23 28.42 -6.50
C TYR A 49 -13.09 29.44 -6.64
N ALA A 50 -12.56 29.89 -5.51
CA ALA A 50 -11.45 30.85 -5.48
C ALA A 50 -10.13 30.23 -5.96
N SER A 51 -9.90 28.95 -5.66
CA SER A 51 -8.72 28.20 -6.07
C SER A 51 -9.05 26.72 -6.31
N TYR A 52 -8.13 26.01 -6.96
CA TYR A 52 -8.25 24.55 -7.11
C TYR A 52 -8.25 23.82 -5.78
N ALA A 53 -7.56 24.33 -4.76
CA ALA A 53 -7.53 23.72 -3.43
C ALA A 53 -8.91 23.80 -2.74
N ASP A 54 -9.61 24.94 -2.88
CA ASP A 54 -10.98 25.08 -2.36
C ASP A 54 -11.93 24.09 -3.04
N TRP A 55 -11.79 23.91 -4.35
CA TRP A 55 -12.57 22.92 -5.11
C TRP A 55 -12.22 21.48 -4.72
N SER A 56 -10.93 21.14 -4.58
CA SER A 56 -10.51 19.77 -4.32
C SER A 56 -10.79 19.31 -2.90
N LEU A 57 -10.85 20.23 -1.93
CA LEU A 57 -11.08 19.91 -0.51
C LEU A 57 -12.55 19.85 -0.13
N GLU A 58 -13.46 20.45 -0.90
CA GLU A 58 -14.90 20.42 -0.59
C GLU A 58 -15.46 19.01 -0.36
N PRO A 59 -15.15 17.97 -1.17
CA PRO A 59 -15.66 16.62 -0.94
C PRO A 59 -14.84 15.83 0.11
N THR A 60 -13.83 16.45 0.74
CA THR A 60 -12.93 15.77 1.66
C THR A 60 -13.31 16.00 3.12
N MET A 61 -12.75 15.23 4.05
CA MET A 61 -13.01 15.39 5.49
C MET A 61 -12.48 16.72 6.03
N ALA A 62 -11.35 17.20 5.51
CA ALA A 62 -10.80 18.51 5.84
C ALA A 62 -11.72 19.67 5.42
N GLY A 63 -12.43 19.52 4.28
CA GLY A 63 -13.48 20.41 3.80
C GLY A 63 -13.00 21.78 3.28
N ASN A 64 -11.89 22.33 3.78
CA ASN A 64 -11.35 23.61 3.34
C ASN A 64 -9.85 23.78 3.65
N VAL A 65 -9.22 24.74 2.95
CA VAL A 65 -7.80 25.06 3.08
C VAL A 65 -7.42 25.53 4.49
N GLY A 66 -8.30 26.23 5.19
CA GLY A 66 -8.05 26.74 6.55
C GLY A 66 -7.85 25.60 7.56
N ALA A 67 -8.66 24.54 7.48
CA ALA A 67 -8.53 23.36 8.33
C ALA A 67 -7.21 22.61 8.07
N VAL A 68 -6.83 22.44 6.80
CA VAL A 68 -5.55 21.82 6.41
C VAL A 68 -4.37 22.62 6.98
N ARG A 69 -4.36 23.94 6.78
CA ARG A 69 -3.30 24.82 7.30
C ARG A 69 -3.23 24.82 8.82
N ALA A 70 -4.37 24.77 9.50
CA ALA A 70 -4.40 24.70 10.96
C ALA A 70 -3.75 23.40 11.47
N LEU A 71 -4.05 22.26 10.84
CA LEU A 71 -3.42 20.98 11.17
C LEU A 71 -1.92 20.99 10.87
N HIS A 72 -1.53 21.45 9.68
CA HIS A 72 -0.12 21.56 9.30
C HIS A 72 0.66 22.46 10.26
N GLY A 73 0.11 23.62 10.64
CA GLY A 73 0.70 24.52 11.62
C GLY A 73 0.90 23.85 12.98
N ALA A 74 -0.12 23.15 13.49
CA ALA A 74 -0.02 22.44 14.77
C ALA A 74 1.05 21.33 14.75
N ILE A 75 1.19 20.61 13.64
CA ILE A 75 2.25 19.60 13.46
C ILE A 75 3.62 20.29 13.36
N ALA A 76 3.72 21.36 12.58
CA ALA A 76 4.96 22.11 12.38
C ALA A 76 5.51 22.65 13.71
N ASP A 77 4.66 23.28 14.52
CA ASP A 77 5.00 23.81 15.84
C ASP A 77 5.55 22.72 16.78
N ARG A 78 5.08 21.48 16.61
CA ARG A 78 5.50 20.35 17.44
C ARG A 78 6.79 19.71 16.95
N VAL A 79 6.94 19.50 15.64
CA VAL A 79 7.98 18.62 15.07
C VAL A 79 9.21 19.41 14.63
N LEU A 80 9.05 20.60 14.04
CA LEU A 80 10.18 21.37 13.51
C LEU A 80 11.26 21.70 14.58
N PRO A 81 10.92 22.03 15.84
CA PRO A 81 11.93 22.28 16.86
C PRO A 81 12.78 21.05 17.23
N GLU A 82 12.28 19.84 16.96
CA GLU A 82 12.99 18.60 17.27
C GLU A 82 13.94 18.16 16.15
N ILE A 83 13.74 18.62 14.91
CA ILE A 83 14.60 18.23 13.79
C ILE A 83 15.92 19.00 13.84
N ASN A 84 16.99 18.28 14.17
CA ASN A 84 18.35 18.78 14.25
C ASN A 84 19.36 17.71 13.81
N GLU A 85 20.64 18.07 13.76
CA GLU A 85 21.72 17.15 13.36
C GLU A 85 21.84 15.93 14.30
N GLU A 86 21.54 16.08 15.59
CA GLU A 86 21.61 15.00 16.57
C GLU A 86 20.54 13.93 16.31
N LEU A 87 19.29 14.34 16.04
CA LEU A 87 18.19 13.42 15.71
C LEU A 87 18.48 12.66 14.41
N LEU A 88 19.03 13.35 13.40
CA LEU A 88 19.39 12.71 12.13
C LEU A 88 20.54 11.71 12.33
N ALA A 89 21.57 12.08 13.09
CA ALA A 89 22.67 11.18 13.42
C ALA A 89 22.22 9.98 14.26
N GLU A 90 21.26 10.17 15.16
CA GLU A 90 20.65 9.08 15.93
C GLU A 90 19.85 8.13 15.03
N TYR A 91 19.03 8.66 14.11
CA TYR A 91 18.32 7.87 13.11
C TYR A 91 19.30 7.02 12.28
N ASP A 92 20.34 7.64 11.72
CA ASP A 92 21.34 6.95 10.90
C ASP A 92 22.11 5.88 11.70
N ARG A 93 22.41 6.15 12.98
CA ARG A 93 23.06 5.17 13.87
C ARG A 93 22.16 3.95 14.10
N ILE A 94 20.90 4.16 14.46
CA ILE A 94 19.96 3.06 14.73
C ILE A 94 19.71 2.25 13.45
N ASP A 95 19.54 2.91 12.31
CA ASP A 95 19.35 2.23 11.02
C ASP A 95 20.57 1.36 10.66
N ALA A 96 21.78 1.89 10.86
CA ALA A 96 23.02 1.12 10.68
C ALA A 96 23.16 -0.07 11.64
N GLU A 97 22.68 0.06 12.89
CA GLU A 97 22.67 -1.03 13.86
C GLU A 97 21.67 -2.14 13.52
N ILE A 98 20.54 -1.80 12.88
CA ILE A 98 19.54 -2.77 12.41
C ILE A 98 20.10 -3.58 11.24
N GLY A 99 20.73 -2.90 10.28
CA GLY A 99 21.32 -3.54 9.09
C GLY A 99 20.30 -4.17 8.15
N ASP A 100 20.76 -5.09 7.30
CA ASP A 100 19.90 -5.80 6.35
C ASP A 100 19.16 -6.96 7.02
N LEU A 101 17.84 -6.88 7.03
CA LEU A 101 16.95 -7.90 7.61
C LEU A 101 16.35 -8.86 6.58
N ARG A 102 16.71 -8.76 5.30
CA ARG A 102 16.09 -9.55 4.22
C ARG A 102 16.00 -11.04 4.53
N GLU A 103 17.05 -11.62 5.10
CA GLU A 103 17.10 -13.05 5.43
C GLU A 103 15.97 -13.50 6.37
N TYR A 104 15.46 -12.60 7.21
CA TYR A 104 14.37 -12.88 8.13
C TYR A 104 12.99 -12.85 7.46
N PHE A 105 12.85 -12.22 6.29
CA PHE A 105 11.54 -11.98 5.66
C PHE A 105 11.40 -12.61 4.27
N PRO A 106 11.35 -13.95 4.15
CA PRO A 106 10.87 -14.59 2.93
C PRO A 106 9.44 -14.19 2.61
N LEU A 107 9.13 -14.02 1.33
CA LEU A 107 7.79 -13.67 0.86
C LEU A 107 6.71 -14.60 1.42
N GLU A 108 6.93 -15.92 1.39
CA GLU A 108 5.93 -16.88 1.90
C GLU A 108 5.67 -16.71 3.40
N ASN A 109 6.71 -16.48 4.21
CA ASN A 109 6.55 -16.22 5.65
C ASN A 109 5.80 -14.91 5.90
N VAL A 110 6.08 -13.87 5.12
CA VAL A 110 5.39 -12.58 5.23
C VAL A 110 3.91 -12.70 4.85
N LEU A 111 3.58 -13.48 3.81
CA LEU A 111 2.20 -13.76 3.42
C LEU A 111 1.47 -14.57 4.50
N GLU A 112 2.10 -15.63 5.01
CA GLU A 112 1.55 -16.41 6.13
C GLU A 112 1.27 -15.55 7.37
N GLY A 113 2.23 -14.69 7.75
CA GLY A 113 2.07 -13.74 8.85
C GLY A 113 0.92 -12.76 8.60
N THR A 114 0.82 -12.23 7.37
CA THR A 114 -0.29 -11.35 6.96
C THR A 114 -1.63 -12.05 7.10
N PHE A 115 -1.75 -13.29 6.61
CA PHE A 115 -3.00 -14.06 6.68
C PHE A 115 -3.34 -14.49 8.11
N ALA A 116 -2.33 -14.77 8.94
CA ALA A 116 -2.53 -15.07 10.34
C ALA A 116 -3.04 -13.85 11.13
N LEU A 117 -2.47 -12.68 10.86
CA LEU A 117 -2.91 -11.42 11.43
C LEU A 117 -4.36 -11.12 11.04
N THR A 118 -4.70 -11.17 9.75
CA THR A 118 -6.06 -10.85 9.28
C THR A 118 -7.10 -11.87 9.72
N ARG A 119 -6.72 -13.15 9.86
CA ARG A 119 -7.57 -14.16 10.51
C ARG A 119 -7.90 -13.82 11.95
N THR A 120 -6.95 -13.24 12.67
CA THR A 120 -7.12 -12.85 14.08
C THR A 120 -7.97 -11.60 14.21
N LEU A 121 -7.70 -10.58 13.39
CA LEU A 121 -8.38 -9.28 13.46
C LEU A 121 -9.79 -9.32 12.87
N PHE A 122 -9.98 -10.02 11.76
CA PHE A 122 -11.18 -9.92 10.93
C PHE A 122 -11.94 -11.24 10.79
N GLY A 123 -11.43 -12.35 11.33
CA GLY A 123 -12.10 -13.64 11.25
C GLY A 123 -12.21 -14.16 9.82
N ILE A 124 -11.20 -13.93 8.98
CA ILE A 124 -11.15 -14.42 7.59
C ILE A 124 -10.12 -15.55 7.42
N THR A 125 -10.31 -16.38 6.41
CA THR A 125 -9.31 -17.33 5.93
C THR A 125 -8.93 -17.02 4.49
N VAL A 126 -7.65 -17.15 4.17
CA VAL A 126 -7.11 -16.90 2.84
C VAL A 126 -6.54 -18.20 2.31
N GLU A 127 -6.95 -18.58 1.10
CA GLU A 127 -6.52 -19.81 0.44
C GLU A 127 -6.00 -19.48 -0.96
N GLU A 128 -4.86 -20.04 -1.33
CA GLU A 128 -4.31 -19.89 -2.68
C GLU A 128 -4.98 -20.88 -3.64
N GLU A 129 -5.35 -20.41 -4.84
CA GLU A 129 -5.77 -21.27 -5.93
C GLU A 129 -4.53 -21.93 -6.56
N ALA A 130 -4.25 -23.18 -6.16
CA ALA A 130 -3.11 -23.96 -6.63
C ALA A 130 -3.55 -25.25 -7.35
N GLY A 131 -2.76 -25.69 -8.34
CA GLY A 131 -2.93 -26.99 -9.02
C GLY A 131 -3.05 -26.90 -10.55
N ASP A 132 -3.23 -28.07 -11.18
CA ASP A 132 -3.42 -28.18 -12.63
C ASP A 132 -4.74 -27.52 -13.04
N GLY A 133 -4.64 -26.33 -13.64
CA GLY A 133 -5.79 -25.52 -14.07
C GLY A 133 -6.03 -24.26 -13.24
N ALA A 134 -5.16 -23.94 -12.27
CA ALA A 134 -5.18 -22.67 -11.57
C ALA A 134 -5.21 -21.50 -12.57
N ALA A 135 -6.07 -20.51 -12.32
CA ALA A 135 -6.16 -19.32 -13.12
C ALA A 135 -4.88 -18.48 -12.97
N ASN A 136 -3.92 -18.67 -13.87
CA ASN A 136 -2.81 -17.74 -14.03
C ASN A 136 -3.37 -16.44 -14.62
N GLY A 137 -3.17 -15.33 -13.91
CA GLY A 137 -3.56 -14.01 -14.37
C GLY A 137 -2.72 -13.54 -15.56
N TRP A 138 -2.27 -12.29 -15.54
CA TRP A 138 -1.53 -11.70 -16.66
C TRP A 138 -0.05 -12.10 -16.74
N HIS A 139 0.51 -12.75 -15.72
CA HIS A 139 1.91 -13.17 -15.67
C HIS A 139 2.05 -14.49 -14.92
N ARG A 140 3.09 -15.27 -15.22
CA ARG A 140 3.32 -16.59 -14.60
C ARG A 140 3.55 -16.53 -13.08
N ASP A 141 4.04 -15.39 -12.59
CA ASP A 141 4.31 -15.17 -11.15
C ASP A 141 3.09 -14.61 -10.41
N VAL A 142 1.97 -14.39 -11.11
CA VAL A 142 0.72 -13.90 -10.50
C VAL A 142 0.00 -15.06 -9.85
N ARG A 143 -0.32 -14.90 -8.57
CA ARG A 143 -1.02 -15.89 -7.74
C ARG A 143 -2.43 -15.40 -7.46
N LEU A 144 -3.41 -16.30 -7.47
CA LEU A 144 -4.80 -15.98 -7.12
C LEU A 144 -5.11 -16.53 -5.73
N PHE A 145 -5.72 -15.70 -4.90
CA PHE A 145 -6.15 -16.05 -3.55
C PHE A 145 -7.64 -15.81 -3.38
N HIS A 146 -8.30 -16.70 -2.65
CA HIS A 146 -9.69 -16.57 -2.23
C HIS A 146 -9.77 -16.26 -0.75
N VAL A 147 -10.70 -15.38 -0.38
CA VAL A 147 -10.92 -14.96 1.00
C VAL A 147 -12.30 -15.42 1.43
N TYR A 148 -12.35 -16.17 2.53
CA TYR A 148 -13.57 -16.72 3.11
C TYR A 148 -13.81 -16.16 4.50
N ASP A 149 -15.08 -16.04 4.87
CA ASP A 149 -15.48 -15.79 6.25
C ASP A 149 -15.27 -17.07 7.08
N LYS A 150 -14.56 -16.97 8.20
CA LYS A 150 -14.21 -18.14 9.03
C LYS A 150 -15.43 -18.76 9.72
N GLY A 151 -16.46 -17.96 10.02
CA GLY A 151 -17.64 -18.43 10.76
C GLY A 151 -18.61 -19.21 9.86
N SER A 152 -18.95 -18.61 8.72
CA SER A 152 -19.93 -19.14 7.75
C SER A 152 -19.30 -20.03 6.68
N GLY A 153 -18.03 -19.83 6.35
CA GLY A 153 -17.37 -20.43 5.18
C GLY A 153 -17.70 -19.74 3.85
N ASP A 154 -18.42 -18.61 3.88
CA ASP A 154 -18.82 -17.90 2.66
C ASP A 154 -17.62 -17.25 1.97
N LEU A 155 -17.57 -17.38 0.63
CA LEU A 155 -16.61 -16.63 -0.19
C LEU A 155 -16.92 -15.13 -0.10
N LEU A 156 -16.00 -14.36 0.46
CA LEU A 156 -16.08 -12.91 0.57
C LEU A 156 -15.62 -12.22 -0.70
N GLY A 157 -14.53 -12.72 -1.31
CA GLY A 157 -13.96 -12.18 -2.53
C GLY A 157 -12.62 -12.83 -2.85
N SER A 158 -11.87 -12.24 -3.78
CA SER A 158 -10.59 -12.80 -4.22
C SER A 158 -9.60 -11.70 -4.58
N PHE A 159 -8.31 -12.01 -4.56
CA PHE A 159 -7.30 -11.08 -5.02
C PHE A 159 -6.17 -11.78 -5.76
N TYR A 160 -5.66 -11.09 -6.79
CA TYR A 160 -4.40 -11.46 -7.42
C TYR A 160 -3.24 -10.82 -6.66
N LEU A 161 -2.16 -11.56 -6.47
CA LEU A 161 -0.87 -11.04 -6.03
C LEU A 161 0.11 -11.09 -7.20
N ASP A 162 0.65 -9.93 -7.56
CA ASP A 162 1.76 -9.78 -8.50
C ASP A 162 2.98 -9.27 -7.71
N PRO A 163 3.87 -10.15 -7.23
CA PRO A 163 4.83 -9.79 -6.20
C PRO A 163 6.07 -9.07 -6.74
N PHE A 164 6.52 -9.41 -7.95
CA PHE A 164 7.87 -9.03 -8.41
C PHE A 164 7.87 -7.78 -9.28
N ARG A 165 8.89 -6.93 -9.09
CA ARG A 165 9.21 -5.85 -10.02
C ARG A 165 9.64 -6.43 -11.36
N ARG A 166 9.19 -5.81 -12.46
CA ARG A 166 9.62 -6.17 -13.82
C ARG A 166 9.90 -4.89 -14.60
N ARG A 167 11.16 -4.67 -14.96
CA ARG A 167 11.57 -3.46 -15.69
C ARG A 167 10.90 -3.41 -17.06
N GLY A 168 10.31 -2.26 -17.37
CA GLY A 168 9.71 -1.97 -18.68
C GLY A 168 8.33 -2.58 -18.91
N SER A 169 7.89 -3.58 -18.14
CA SER A 169 6.60 -4.25 -18.35
C SER A 169 5.65 -4.23 -17.14
N LYS A 170 6.10 -3.66 -16.01
CA LYS A 170 5.29 -3.44 -14.82
C LYS A 170 5.58 -2.05 -14.24
N ARG A 171 4.51 -1.29 -14.02
CA ARG A 171 4.55 0.00 -13.31
C ARG A 171 5.31 -0.12 -11.99
N ALA A 172 6.23 0.82 -11.74
CA ALA A 172 6.95 0.89 -10.47
C ALA A 172 6.04 1.28 -9.28
N GLY A 173 6.38 0.76 -8.10
CA GLY A 173 5.67 1.03 -6.85
C GLY A 173 4.79 -0.15 -6.40
N ASN A 174 4.20 0.03 -5.23
CA ASN A 174 3.22 -0.89 -4.67
C ASN A 174 1.83 -0.24 -4.79
N PHE A 175 0.81 -1.04 -5.08
CA PHE A 175 -0.57 -0.57 -5.15
C PHE A 175 -1.55 -1.74 -5.09
N ALA A 176 -2.70 -1.51 -4.44
CA ALA A 176 -3.91 -2.31 -4.62
C ALA A 176 -4.86 -1.63 -5.60
N MET A 177 -5.45 -2.40 -6.51
CA MET A 177 -6.43 -1.89 -7.46
C MET A 177 -7.65 -2.80 -7.56
N PRO A 178 -8.87 -2.29 -7.33
CA PRO A 178 -10.09 -3.08 -7.51
C PRO A 178 -10.32 -3.37 -9.00
N LEU A 179 -10.48 -4.64 -9.34
CA LEU A 179 -10.87 -5.13 -10.67
C LEU A 179 -12.38 -5.33 -10.77
N MET A 180 -12.99 -5.75 -9.67
CA MET A 180 -14.44 -5.82 -9.51
C MET A 180 -14.79 -5.32 -8.11
N PHE A 181 -15.81 -4.46 -8.05
CA PHE A 181 -16.35 -3.97 -6.79
C PHE A 181 -17.43 -4.90 -6.27
N ARG A 182 -17.60 -4.97 -4.94
CA ARG A 182 -18.69 -5.72 -4.35
C ARG A 182 -20.03 -5.10 -4.75
N ASN A 183 -20.97 -5.92 -5.16
CA ASN A 183 -22.34 -5.50 -5.43
C ASN A 183 -23.29 -6.63 -5.02
N LYS A 184 -23.92 -6.49 -3.84
CA LYS A 184 -24.87 -7.51 -3.35
C LYS A 184 -26.12 -7.60 -4.22
N HIS A 185 -26.58 -6.48 -4.80
CA HIS A 185 -27.75 -6.48 -5.68
C HIS A 185 -27.59 -7.43 -6.86
N ASP A 186 -26.41 -7.43 -7.49
CA ASP A 186 -26.08 -8.29 -8.63
C ASP A 186 -25.32 -9.57 -8.23
N ASN A 187 -25.19 -9.83 -6.92
CA ASN A 187 -24.40 -10.92 -6.34
C ASN A 187 -22.95 -11.00 -6.88
N ILE A 188 -22.30 -9.85 -7.07
CA ILE A 188 -20.91 -9.75 -7.51
C ILE A 188 -19.99 -9.69 -6.30
N LYS A 189 -19.02 -10.61 -6.25
CA LYS A 189 -17.94 -10.61 -5.26
C LYS A 189 -16.79 -9.72 -5.74
N PRO A 190 -16.14 -8.97 -4.83
CA PRO A 190 -15.02 -8.12 -5.19
C PRO A 190 -13.80 -8.95 -5.64
N LEU A 191 -13.06 -8.39 -6.58
CA LEU A 191 -11.77 -8.90 -7.05
C LEU A 191 -10.77 -7.74 -7.04
N VAL A 192 -9.59 -7.96 -6.45
CA VAL A 192 -8.55 -6.92 -6.31
C VAL A 192 -7.24 -7.42 -6.92
N ALA A 193 -6.46 -6.53 -7.51
CA ALA A 193 -5.09 -6.80 -7.91
C ALA A 193 -4.14 -6.10 -6.93
N LEU A 194 -3.33 -6.88 -6.23
CA LEU A 194 -2.26 -6.43 -5.36
C LEU A 194 -0.94 -6.53 -6.12
N SER A 195 -0.35 -5.37 -6.42
CA SER A 195 0.92 -5.26 -7.13
C SER A 195 2.01 -4.79 -6.17
N LEU A 196 3.09 -5.57 -6.06
CA LEU A 196 4.29 -5.23 -5.30
C LEU A 196 5.52 -5.10 -6.21
N SER A 197 6.56 -4.44 -5.72
CA SER A 197 7.83 -4.23 -6.42
C SER A 197 9.00 -5.01 -5.80
N VAL A 198 8.72 -6.20 -5.24
CA VAL A 198 9.74 -7.05 -4.61
C VAL A 198 10.80 -7.45 -5.64
N VAL A 199 12.07 -7.50 -5.21
CA VAL A 199 13.16 -7.96 -6.07
C VAL A 199 12.98 -9.46 -6.32
N PRO A 200 12.92 -9.92 -7.58
CA PRO A 200 12.81 -11.35 -7.86
C PRO A 200 14.06 -12.09 -7.35
N PRO A 201 13.92 -13.37 -6.96
CA PRO A 201 15.06 -14.19 -6.57
C PRO A 201 16.01 -14.39 -7.76
N ALA A 202 17.27 -14.74 -7.47
CA ALA A 202 18.27 -14.99 -8.50
C ALA A 202 17.93 -16.24 -9.35
N TRP A 203 17.33 -17.25 -8.70
CA TRP A 203 16.91 -18.51 -9.31
C TRP A 203 15.49 -18.84 -8.88
N ASP A 204 14.72 -19.51 -9.75
CA ASP A 204 13.33 -19.91 -9.46
C ASP A 204 13.20 -20.85 -8.24
N THR A 205 14.29 -21.48 -7.82
CA THR A 205 14.36 -22.35 -6.64
C THR A 205 14.63 -21.60 -5.33
N ASP A 206 15.01 -20.33 -5.40
CA ASP A 206 15.37 -19.53 -4.24
C ASP A 206 14.14 -18.76 -3.72
N PRO A 207 13.99 -18.63 -2.39
CA PRO A 207 12.94 -17.77 -1.84
C PRO A 207 13.21 -16.30 -2.18
N ALA A 208 12.16 -15.55 -2.50
CA ALA A 208 12.23 -14.10 -2.55
C ALA A 208 12.27 -13.55 -1.12
N HIS A 209 13.19 -12.61 -0.86
CA HIS A 209 13.34 -11.94 0.43
C HIS A 209 12.92 -10.48 0.34
N LEU A 210 12.22 -10.02 1.37
CA LEU A 210 11.69 -8.67 1.50
C LEU A 210 12.59 -7.86 2.43
N THR A 211 12.79 -6.59 2.09
CA THR A 211 13.26 -5.63 3.11
C THR A 211 12.16 -5.40 4.15
N PHE A 212 12.51 -4.81 5.30
CA PHE A 212 11.49 -4.42 6.27
C PHE A 212 10.47 -3.43 5.67
N ASP A 213 10.92 -2.50 4.83
CA ASP A 213 10.04 -1.54 4.16
C ASP A 213 9.11 -2.22 3.12
N ASP A 214 9.55 -3.32 2.49
CA ASP A 214 8.68 -4.15 1.63
C ASP A 214 7.59 -4.84 2.45
N VAL A 215 7.88 -5.28 3.69
CA VAL A 215 6.88 -5.88 4.60
C VAL A 215 5.85 -4.83 5.06
N GLU A 216 6.31 -3.65 5.47
CA GLU A 216 5.43 -2.52 5.83
C GLU A 216 4.55 -2.12 4.63
N SER A 217 5.14 -2.02 3.45
CA SER A 217 4.40 -1.72 2.21
C SER A 217 3.39 -2.80 1.84
N LEU A 218 3.73 -4.08 2.01
CA LEU A 218 2.80 -5.17 1.76
C LEU A 218 1.58 -5.05 2.67
N LEU A 219 1.78 -4.79 3.97
CA LEU A 219 0.67 -4.58 4.90
C LEU A 219 -0.16 -3.34 4.56
N HIS A 220 0.48 -2.25 4.16
CA HIS A 220 -0.21 -1.05 3.67
C HIS A 220 -1.17 -1.39 2.53
N GLU A 221 -0.65 -2.01 1.47
CA GLU A 221 -1.47 -2.37 0.31
C GLU A 221 -2.51 -3.45 0.63
N PHE A 222 -2.19 -4.37 1.55
CA PHE A 222 -3.16 -5.35 2.01
C PHE A 222 -4.31 -4.71 2.79
N GLY A 223 -4.08 -3.60 3.49
CA GLY A 223 -5.15 -2.80 4.09
C GLY A 223 -6.13 -2.26 3.04
N HIS A 224 -5.63 -1.78 1.90
CA HIS A 224 -6.49 -1.42 0.76
C HIS A 224 -7.24 -2.64 0.21
N VAL A 225 -6.58 -3.79 0.04
CA VAL A 225 -7.25 -5.05 -0.37
C VAL A 225 -8.39 -5.40 0.59
N LEU A 226 -8.16 -5.34 1.90
CA LEU A 226 -9.19 -5.62 2.92
C LEU A 226 -10.36 -4.65 2.82
N GLN A 227 -10.10 -3.36 2.59
CA GLN A 227 -11.14 -2.35 2.43
C GLN A 227 -12.10 -2.68 1.26
N PHE A 228 -11.58 -3.24 0.17
CA PHE A 228 -12.42 -3.71 -0.94
C PHE A 228 -13.10 -5.05 -0.65
N LEU A 229 -12.36 -6.03 -0.13
CA LEU A 229 -12.87 -7.40 0.06
C LEU A 229 -13.93 -7.49 1.15
N LEU A 230 -13.76 -6.73 2.22
CA LEU A 230 -14.65 -6.75 3.39
C LEU A 230 -15.75 -5.68 3.32
N ALA A 231 -15.81 -4.88 2.24
CA ALA A 231 -16.88 -3.92 2.04
C ALA A 231 -18.24 -4.65 2.13
N ASP A 232 -19.19 -4.11 2.90
CA ASP A 232 -20.52 -4.72 3.06
C ASP A 232 -21.62 -3.79 2.55
N VAL A 233 -21.70 -3.66 1.23
CA VAL A 233 -22.58 -2.67 0.58
C VAL A 233 -23.49 -3.29 -0.47
N GLU A 234 -24.67 -2.69 -0.65
CA GLU A 234 -25.65 -3.13 -1.65
C GLU A 234 -25.23 -2.84 -3.09
N ARG A 235 -24.58 -1.69 -3.31
CA ARG A 235 -24.23 -1.19 -4.65
C ARG A 235 -22.74 -1.00 -4.82
N GLY A 236 -22.20 -1.45 -5.96
CA GLY A 236 -20.78 -1.29 -6.31
C GLY A 236 -20.29 0.16 -6.33
N SER A 237 -21.17 1.10 -6.68
CA SER A 237 -20.86 2.55 -6.68
C SER A 237 -20.58 3.14 -5.29
N LEU A 238 -20.73 2.35 -4.23
CA LEU A 238 -20.47 2.71 -2.83
C LEU A 238 -19.40 1.79 -2.20
N SER A 239 -18.83 0.85 -2.95
CA SER A 239 -17.93 -0.18 -2.42
C SER A 239 -16.50 0.32 -2.28
N GLY A 240 -15.82 -0.11 -1.21
CA GLY A 240 -14.42 0.22 -0.96
C GLY A 240 -14.19 1.73 -0.91
N ASP A 241 -13.35 2.23 -1.81
CA ASP A 241 -12.92 3.62 -1.89
C ASP A 241 -13.81 4.56 -2.72
N GLN A 242 -14.80 4.03 -3.45
CA GLN A 242 -15.55 4.77 -4.50
C GLN A 242 -16.23 6.05 -4.01
N ARG A 243 -16.56 6.14 -2.72
CA ARG A 243 -17.17 7.31 -2.07
C ARG A 243 -16.44 7.75 -0.82
N LEU A 244 -15.25 7.20 -0.57
CA LEU A 244 -14.46 7.65 0.55
C LEU A 244 -13.78 8.99 0.21
N PRO A 245 -13.86 9.97 1.11
CA PRO A 245 -13.02 11.15 1.03
C PRO A 245 -11.55 10.76 0.83
N HIS A 246 -10.87 11.44 -0.10
CA HIS A 246 -9.49 11.08 -0.43
C HIS A 246 -8.54 11.19 0.77
N ASP A 247 -8.77 12.14 1.67
CA ASP A 247 -8.01 12.30 2.91
C ASP A 247 -8.33 11.25 4.00
N ALA A 248 -9.25 10.32 3.72
CA ALA A 248 -9.54 9.16 4.55
C ALA A 248 -9.17 7.82 3.89
N SER A 249 -8.78 7.80 2.60
CA SER A 249 -8.51 6.54 1.89
C SER A 249 -7.32 5.80 2.47
N GLU A 250 -6.32 6.52 2.98
CA GLU A 250 -5.11 5.92 3.55
C GLU A 250 -5.25 5.45 5.00
N PHE A 251 -6.42 5.62 5.63
CA PHE A 251 -6.58 5.25 7.04
C PHE A 251 -6.43 3.74 7.26
N VAL A 252 -7.08 2.92 6.42
CA VAL A 252 -7.08 1.45 6.58
C VAL A 252 -5.73 0.84 6.24
N SER A 253 -5.09 1.35 5.18
CA SER A 253 -3.75 0.94 4.78
C SER A 253 -2.73 1.24 5.89
N GLN A 254 -2.71 2.48 6.40
CA GLN A 254 -1.83 2.87 7.50
C GLN A 254 -2.14 2.11 8.79
N PHE A 255 -3.41 1.86 9.10
CA PHE A 255 -3.80 1.04 10.27
C PHE A 255 -3.14 -0.34 10.24
N MET A 256 -3.06 -0.98 9.06
CA MET A 256 -2.41 -2.28 8.92
C MET A 256 -0.90 -2.22 9.17
N GLU A 257 -0.21 -1.13 8.79
CA GLU A 257 1.22 -0.94 9.09
C GLU A 257 1.50 -0.94 10.60
N TYR A 258 0.61 -0.38 11.42
CA TYR A 258 0.85 -0.25 12.87
C TYR A 258 1.03 -1.59 13.56
N TRP A 259 0.32 -2.63 13.12
CA TRP A 259 0.43 -3.97 13.69
C TRP A 259 1.83 -4.57 13.55
N LEU A 260 2.60 -4.17 12.54
CA LEU A 260 3.96 -4.67 12.33
C LEU A 260 4.92 -4.28 13.46
N TYR A 261 4.55 -3.31 14.29
CA TYR A 261 5.39 -2.82 15.39
C TYR A 261 4.96 -3.35 16.76
N GLU A 262 3.93 -4.20 16.83
CA GLU A 262 3.54 -4.87 18.06
C GLU A 262 4.48 -6.07 18.33
N ASP A 263 4.95 -6.18 19.58
CA ASP A 263 5.98 -7.17 19.99
C ASP A 263 5.60 -8.61 19.64
N ASP A 264 4.32 -8.95 19.78
CA ASP A 264 3.80 -10.29 19.52
C ASP A 264 3.48 -10.55 18.05
N VAL A 265 3.44 -9.49 17.22
CA VAL A 265 3.00 -9.56 15.82
C VAL A 265 4.20 -9.64 14.87
N LEU A 266 5.19 -8.75 15.01
CA LEU A 266 6.36 -8.73 14.11
C LEU A 266 7.06 -10.10 13.95
N PRO A 267 7.28 -10.88 15.03
CA PRO A 267 7.94 -12.19 14.90
C PRO A 267 7.19 -13.17 13.99
N GLN A 268 5.87 -13.02 13.83
CA GLN A 268 5.03 -13.88 12.99
C GLN A 268 5.28 -13.68 11.48
N PHE A 269 5.85 -12.53 11.09
CA PHE A 269 6.23 -12.23 9.70
C PHE A 269 7.65 -12.67 9.38
N SER A 270 8.47 -12.86 10.42
CA SER A 270 9.84 -13.35 10.28
C SER A 270 9.90 -14.87 10.21
N ARG A 271 10.97 -15.43 9.67
CA ARG A 271 11.27 -16.87 9.78
C ARG A 271 11.23 -17.28 11.26
N GLY A 272 10.44 -18.30 11.61
CA GLY A 272 10.39 -18.88 12.95
C GLY A 272 10.08 -20.39 12.87
N PRO A 273 10.30 -21.17 13.95
CA PRO A 273 10.99 -22.48 14.02
C PRO A 273 10.63 -23.62 13.04
N ASN A 274 9.62 -23.47 12.18
CA ASN A 274 9.19 -24.46 11.20
C ASN A 274 10.25 -24.72 10.10
N ASN A 275 11.20 -23.80 9.92
CA ASN A 275 12.33 -23.88 9.00
C ASN A 275 13.70 -23.90 9.71
N GLY A 276 13.71 -24.05 11.05
CA GLY A 276 14.93 -24.24 11.86
C GLY A 276 15.80 -22.99 12.08
N GLN A 277 15.38 -21.82 11.61
CA GLN A 277 16.06 -20.53 11.88
C GLN A 277 15.35 -19.74 13.00
N PRO A 278 16.09 -19.00 13.83
CA PRO A 278 15.50 -18.20 14.91
C PRO A 278 14.70 -17.01 14.34
N PRO A 279 13.61 -16.60 15.01
CA PRO A 279 12.87 -15.37 14.67
C PRO A 279 13.74 -14.13 14.84
N LEU A 280 13.20 -13.02 14.33
CA LEU A 280 13.81 -11.72 14.50
C LEU A 280 14.17 -11.47 15.98
N PRO A 281 15.43 -11.11 16.30
CA PRO A 281 15.83 -10.92 17.69
C PRO A 281 15.00 -9.84 18.39
N PRO A 282 14.62 -10.01 19.68
CA PRO A 282 13.83 -9.01 20.41
C PRO A 282 14.50 -7.62 20.48
N ASP A 283 15.84 -7.55 20.50
CA ASP A 283 16.57 -6.28 20.45
C ASP A 283 16.34 -5.54 19.12
N THR A 284 16.27 -6.29 18.02
CA THR A 284 15.99 -5.74 16.68
C THR A 284 14.57 -5.17 16.60
N VAL A 285 13.57 -5.84 17.21
CA VAL A 285 12.18 -5.34 17.28
C VAL A 285 12.13 -3.96 17.95
N ARG A 286 12.80 -3.82 19.10
CA ARG A 286 12.87 -2.55 19.83
C ARG A 286 13.55 -1.45 19.02
N LYS A 287 14.67 -1.76 18.37
CA LYS A 287 15.35 -0.82 17.48
C LYS A 287 14.47 -0.37 16.31
N LEU A 288 13.69 -1.26 15.72
CA LEU A 288 12.73 -0.91 14.67
C LEU A 288 11.64 0.04 15.18
N GLN A 289 11.13 -0.17 16.40
CA GLN A 289 10.18 0.76 17.04
C GLN A 289 10.81 2.14 17.30
N GLU A 290 12.04 2.18 17.82
CA GLU A 290 12.79 3.43 18.03
C GLU A 290 13.06 4.16 16.70
N ARG A 291 13.54 3.42 15.69
CA ARG A 291 13.74 3.93 14.32
C ARG A 291 12.46 4.54 13.77
N ARG A 292 11.31 3.86 13.94
CA ARG A 292 10.00 4.34 13.46
C ARG A 292 9.65 5.70 14.04
N VAL A 293 9.84 5.91 15.35
CA VAL A 293 9.52 7.19 15.99
C VAL A 293 10.34 8.32 15.37
N LEU A 294 11.64 8.10 15.17
CA LEU A 294 12.52 9.08 14.54
C LEU A 294 12.14 9.31 13.07
N GLN A 295 11.90 8.23 12.34
CA GLN A 295 11.48 8.26 10.93
C GLN A 295 10.21 9.09 10.74
N LYS A 296 9.17 8.89 11.58
CA LYS A 296 7.92 9.64 11.46
C LYS A 296 8.12 11.13 11.73
N LYS A 297 9.02 11.54 12.63
CA LYS A 297 9.37 12.97 12.81
C LYS A 297 9.98 13.56 11.53
N ILE A 298 10.95 12.85 10.96
CA ILE A 298 11.63 13.26 9.72
C ILE A 298 10.62 13.35 8.56
N ASP A 299 9.80 12.32 8.40
CA ASP A 299 8.82 12.24 7.31
C ASP A 299 7.71 13.27 7.43
N LEU A 300 7.25 13.58 8.65
CA LEU A 300 6.31 14.69 8.86
C LEU A 300 6.89 16.02 8.38
N CYS A 301 8.16 16.31 8.66
CA CYS A 301 8.80 17.52 8.15
C CYS A 301 8.95 17.52 6.62
N ARG A 302 9.29 16.38 6.02
CA ARG A 302 9.31 16.22 4.56
C ARG A 302 7.92 16.43 3.96
N HIS A 303 6.87 15.92 4.59
CA HIS A 303 5.48 16.10 4.15
C HIS A 303 5.06 17.56 4.26
N LEU A 304 5.34 18.24 5.37
CA LEU A 304 5.05 19.66 5.54
C LEU A 304 5.73 20.49 4.43
N PHE A 305 7.02 20.23 4.18
CA PHE A 305 7.75 20.90 3.09
C PHE A 305 7.11 20.64 1.72
N ARG A 306 6.73 19.40 1.41
CA ARG A 306 6.08 19.05 0.14
C ARG A 306 4.66 19.61 0.01
N SER A 307 3.96 19.82 1.12
CA SER A 307 2.58 20.31 1.13
C SER A 307 2.45 21.84 1.08
N GLU A 308 3.50 22.56 1.47
CA GLU A 308 3.59 24.02 1.40
C GLU A 308 4.22 24.52 0.09
N LEU A 309 4.78 23.62 -0.72
CA LEU A 309 5.25 23.84 -2.10
C LEU A 309 4.12 23.73 -3.12
#